data_AF-A0AAV4JUW0-F1
#
_entry.id   AF-A0AAV4JUW0-F1
#
_cell.length_a   1.000
_cell.length_b   1.000
_cell.length_c   1.000
_cell.angle_alpha   90.00
_cell.angle_beta   90.00
_cell.angle_gamma   90.00
#
_symmetry.space_group_name_H-M   'P 1'
#
loop_
_entity.id
_entity.type
_entity.pdbx_description
1 polymer ?
#
loop_
_entity_poly.entity_id
_entity_poly.type
_entity_poly.pdbx_seq_one_letter_code
_entity_poly.pdbx_strand_id
1 'polypeptide(L)'
;MLYCFSSFSTRTEVKVANLVCFIIIIITITTIILLLIIIIIIFLFGLVLVVIAVVAVVVVHLVLLLRRRRRRRHRHGRKKPYSFFDDLGNVVGFDVDIVSRVCAIAGKQCEIVLAEFTECTFTNREITYPGRGLMSGWFDACPGYVISVDRKTAFDFTDPYLYTDASFTVAPGNPSDFNPDISDFSQFTFAHLTGAVTNEKCLDRLNKKAKNFVVAANLPDARAMLLNGTADVLFSPRHKIDGLEILPQRVHCDAGGSAVMLKRGSPLAQWWNPAFQTLKKSGEYQALCPISSIKYNAALALSMGWLRLGFGCRNDGISAEVSAVAMTMSMMEP
;
A
#
# COMPACT_ATOMS: atom_id res chain seq x y z
N MET A 1 75.03 -5.82 27.85
CA MET A 1 76.30 -5.62 27.10
C MET A 1 77.33 -4.93 28.00
N LEU A 2 77.65 -5.57 29.12
CA LEU A 2 78.66 -5.26 30.15
C LEU A 2 78.69 -6.54 31.01
N TYR A 3 79.84 -7.01 31.47
CA TYR A 3 80.15 -8.38 31.95
C TYR A 3 80.48 -9.41 30.87
N CYS A 4 81.61 -9.25 30.20
CA CYS A 4 82.38 -10.42 29.73
C CYS A 4 83.90 -10.24 29.76
N PHE A 5 84.41 -9.16 30.37
CA PHE A 5 85.85 -8.91 30.42
C PHE A 5 86.33 -8.70 31.86
N SER A 6 86.63 -9.80 32.54
CA SER A 6 87.59 -9.80 33.65
C SER A 6 88.32 -11.14 33.71
N SER A 7 89.58 -11.11 33.26
CA SER A 7 90.70 -11.97 33.67
C SER A 7 90.54 -13.50 33.55
N PHE A 8 90.81 -14.05 32.36
CA PHE A 8 91.19 -15.46 32.20
C PHE A 8 92.56 -15.57 31.50
N SER A 9 93.52 -16.15 32.22
CA SER A 9 94.95 -16.21 31.89
C SER A 9 95.34 -17.56 31.30
N THR A 10 94.71 -18.00 30.20
CA THR A 10 95.18 -19.10 29.34
C THR A 10 94.57 -18.98 27.93
N ARG A 11 95.37 -19.25 26.88
CA ARG A 11 95.04 -19.00 25.45
C ARG A 11 93.85 -19.82 24.92
N THR A 12 93.42 -20.85 25.64
CA THR A 12 92.30 -21.74 25.31
C THR A 12 90.96 -21.27 25.88
N GLU A 13 90.95 -20.52 26.98
CA GLU A 13 89.71 -20.09 27.64
C GLU A 13 89.04 -18.87 26.96
N VAL A 14 89.84 -18.01 26.31
CA VAL A 14 89.33 -16.85 25.55
C VAL A 14 88.46 -17.29 24.36
N LYS A 15 88.74 -18.45 23.76
CA LYS A 15 87.94 -18.98 22.64
C LYS A 15 86.56 -19.47 23.09
N VAL A 16 86.47 -20.06 24.28
CA VAL A 16 85.20 -20.57 24.83
C VAL A 16 84.32 -19.41 25.29
N ALA A 17 84.88 -18.39 25.95
CA ALA A 17 84.14 -17.20 26.36
C ALA A 17 83.56 -16.42 25.16
N ASN A 18 84.32 -16.27 24.06
CA ASN A 18 83.83 -15.64 22.83
C ASN A 18 82.72 -16.46 22.15
N LEU A 19 82.82 -17.80 22.16
CA LEU A 19 81.80 -18.67 21.60
C LEU A 19 80.49 -18.60 22.39
N VAL A 20 80.56 -18.61 23.72
CA VAL A 20 79.38 -18.47 24.60
C VAL A 20 78.73 -17.10 24.43
N CYS A 21 79.52 -16.03 24.33
CA CYS A 21 78.99 -14.68 24.09
C CYS A 21 78.30 -14.58 22.72
N PHE A 22 78.86 -15.20 21.67
CA PHE A 22 78.27 -15.23 20.34
C PHE A 22 76.96 -16.01 20.29
N ILE A 23 76.87 -17.15 21.01
CA ILE A 23 75.64 -17.94 21.13
C ILE A 23 74.54 -17.14 21.86
N ILE A 24 74.87 -16.44 22.95
CA ILE A 24 73.91 -15.60 23.68
C ILE A 24 73.39 -14.45 22.81
N ILE A 25 74.26 -13.84 21.99
CA ILE A 25 73.88 -12.80 21.04
C ILE A 25 72.92 -13.36 19.98
N ILE A 26 73.19 -14.54 19.43
CA ILE A 26 72.28 -15.19 18.45
C ILE A 26 70.93 -15.53 19.09
N ILE A 27 70.91 -16.06 20.32
CA ILE A 27 69.65 -16.40 21.02
C ILE A 27 68.84 -15.13 21.34
N THR A 28 69.50 -14.06 21.78
CA THR A 28 68.81 -12.79 22.05
C THR A 28 68.29 -12.13 20.77
N ILE A 29 69.05 -12.17 19.67
CA ILE A 29 68.58 -11.64 18.38
C ILE A 29 67.41 -12.48 17.83
N THR A 30 67.49 -13.81 17.88
CA THR A 30 66.41 -14.68 17.39
C THR A 30 65.12 -14.55 18.21
N THR A 31 65.23 -14.38 19.53
CA THR A 31 64.06 -14.13 20.40
C THR A 31 63.43 -12.75 20.15
N ILE A 32 64.23 -11.71 19.91
CA ILE A 32 63.74 -10.38 19.52
C ILE A 32 63.03 -10.43 18.16
N ILE A 33 63.60 -11.12 17.17
CA ILE A 33 62.98 -11.29 15.85
C ILE A 33 61.64 -12.04 15.97
N LEU A 34 61.58 -13.10 16.79
CA LEU A 34 60.35 -13.86 17.00
C LEU A 34 59.25 -13.01 17.66
N LEU A 35 59.61 -12.19 18.67
CA LEU A 35 58.69 -11.26 19.31
C LEU A 35 58.16 -10.20 18.34
N LEU A 36 59.03 -9.65 17.48
CA LEU A 36 58.62 -8.69 16.45
C LEU A 36 57.65 -9.31 15.44
N ILE A 37 57.89 -10.55 15.01
CA ILE A 37 56.98 -11.27 14.10
C ILE A 37 55.60 -11.47 14.76
N ILE A 38 55.56 -11.85 16.04
CA ILE A 38 54.30 -12.03 16.78
C ILE A 38 53.54 -10.71 16.88
N ILE A 39 54.21 -9.60 17.19
CA ILE A 39 53.59 -8.27 17.27
C ILE A 39 53.01 -7.86 15.92
N ILE A 40 53.73 -8.12 14.82
CA ILE A 40 53.24 -7.83 13.46
C ILE A 40 51.99 -8.66 13.12
N ILE A 41 51.97 -9.95 13.48
CA ILE A 41 50.81 -10.82 13.26
C ILE A 41 49.59 -10.34 14.05
N ILE A 42 49.77 -9.96 15.33
CA ILE A 42 48.69 -9.42 16.16
C ILE A 42 48.14 -8.12 15.56
N PHE A 43 49.01 -7.23 15.08
CA PHE A 43 48.61 -5.98 14.46
C PHE A 43 47.82 -6.20 13.15
N LEU A 44 48.28 -7.13 12.31
CA LEU A 44 47.59 -7.51 11.08
C LEU A 44 46.21 -8.13 11.37
N PHE A 45 46.11 -9.01 12.37
CA PHE A 45 44.84 -9.61 12.76
C PHE A 45 43.85 -8.57 13.30
N GLY A 46 44.33 -7.62 14.11
CA GLY A 46 43.53 -6.49 14.59
C GLY A 46 42.99 -5.64 13.44
N LEU A 47 43.81 -5.35 12.43
CA LEU A 47 43.40 -4.56 11.27
C LEU A 47 42.33 -5.28 10.43
N VAL A 48 42.46 -6.60 10.25
CA VAL A 48 41.45 -7.42 9.56
C VAL A 48 40.10 -7.39 10.29
N LEU A 49 40.09 -7.51 11.62
CA LEU A 49 38.85 -7.46 12.41
C LEU A 49 38.14 -6.11 12.30
N VAL A 50 38.89 -5.00 12.30
CA VAL A 50 38.33 -3.66 12.12
C VAL A 50 37.69 -3.52 10.74
N VAL A 51 38.34 -4.01 9.68
CA VAL A 51 37.79 -3.97 8.32
C VAL A 51 36.48 -4.76 8.24
N ILE A 52 36.42 -5.96 8.82
CA ILE A 52 35.20 -6.78 8.84
C ILE A 52 34.05 -6.05 9.56
N ALA A 53 34.32 -5.43 10.71
CA ALA A 53 33.32 -4.68 11.46
C ALA A 53 32.77 -3.49 10.66
N VAL A 54 33.63 -2.73 9.98
CA VAL A 54 33.21 -1.60 9.14
C VAL A 54 32.36 -2.08 7.96
N VAL A 55 32.76 -3.16 7.28
CA VAL A 55 31.97 -3.74 6.18
C VAL A 55 30.59 -4.19 6.68
N ALA A 56 30.50 -4.85 7.84
CA ALA A 56 29.23 -5.27 8.41
C ALA A 56 28.30 -4.08 8.69
N VAL A 57 28.82 -3.00 9.28
CA VAL A 57 28.04 -1.77 9.53
C VAL A 57 27.55 -1.15 8.22
N VAL A 58 28.41 -1.04 7.21
CA VAL A 58 28.05 -0.49 5.89
C VAL A 58 26.96 -1.32 5.22
N VAL A 59 27.08 -2.66 5.27
CA VAL A 59 26.08 -3.58 4.70
C VAL A 59 24.74 -3.43 5.43
N VAL A 60 24.73 -3.41 6.77
CA VAL A 60 23.50 -3.20 7.55
C VAL A 60 22.87 -1.85 7.20
N HIS A 61 23.68 -0.79 7.11
CA HIS A 61 23.17 0.53 6.78
C HIS A 61 22.60 0.59 5.35
N LEU A 62 23.25 -0.04 4.38
CA LEU A 62 22.79 -0.16 3.00
C LEU A 62 21.47 -0.97 2.94
N VAL A 63 21.37 -2.09 3.64
CA VAL A 63 20.12 -2.89 3.74
C VAL A 63 18.99 -2.07 4.35
N LEU A 64 19.26 -1.29 5.40
CA LEU A 64 18.27 -0.40 6.02
C LEU A 64 17.87 0.74 5.07
N LEU A 65 18.79 1.29 4.29
CA LEU A 65 18.52 2.32 3.28
C LEU A 65 17.70 1.74 2.11
N LEU A 66 18.00 0.52 1.65
CA LEU A 66 17.22 -0.19 0.64
C LEU A 66 15.81 -0.50 1.16
N ARG A 67 15.67 -0.96 2.41
CA ARG A 67 14.36 -1.14 3.07
C ARG A 67 13.58 0.18 3.20
N ARG A 68 14.22 1.29 3.57
CA ARG A 68 13.59 2.62 3.65
C ARG A 68 13.18 3.15 2.27
N ARG A 69 14.00 2.96 1.23
CA ARG A 69 13.66 3.33 -0.16
C ARG A 69 12.51 2.50 -0.72
N ARG A 70 12.40 1.21 -0.38
CA ARG A 70 11.26 0.34 -0.74
C ARG A 70 9.95 0.80 -0.09
N ARG A 71 10.00 1.34 1.15
CA ARG A 71 8.80 1.89 1.82
C ARG A 71 8.28 3.21 1.23
N ARG A 72 9.14 4.05 0.63
CA ARG A 72 8.73 5.37 0.12
C ARG A 72 8.07 5.34 -1.26
N ARG A 73 8.23 4.28 -2.05
CA ARG A 73 7.79 4.22 -3.47
C ARG A 73 6.37 3.70 -3.70
N HIS A 74 5.69 3.14 -2.70
CA HIS A 74 4.38 2.49 -2.88
C HIS A 74 3.29 3.14 -2.03
N ARG A 75 2.96 4.41 -2.31
CA ARG A 75 1.84 5.07 -1.63
C ARG A 75 0.52 5.02 -2.41
N HIS A 76 0.56 4.79 -3.72
CA HIS A 76 -0.67 4.80 -4.54
C HIS A 76 -1.19 3.40 -4.93
N GLY A 77 -0.37 2.35 -5.08
CA GLY A 77 -0.84 1.00 -5.46
C GLY A 77 -0.98 -0.04 -4.34
N ARG A 78 -1.59 0.28 -3.19
CA ARG A 78 -1.74 -0.69 -2.07
C ARG A 78 -3.15 -0.68 -1.47
N LYS A 79 -4.09 -1.33 -2.13
CA LYS A 79 -5.46 -1.53 -1.61
C LYS A 79 -5.87 -2.98 -1.78
N LYS A 80 -5.31 -3.86 -0.94
CA LYS A 80 -5.79 -5.24 -0.81
C LYS A 80 -7.27 -5.25 -0.40
N PRO A 81 -8.13 -6.11 -0.98
CA PRO A 81 -7.85 -7.08 -2.05
C PRO A 81 -8.06 -6.57 -3.49
N TYR A 82 -8.44 -5.30 -3.69
CA TYR A 82 -8.92 -4.79 -4.98
C TYR A 82 -7.81 -4.52 -6.00
N SER A 83 -6.77 -3.78 -5.62
CA SER A 83 -5.63 -3.47 -6.48
C SER A 83 -4.39 -3.18 -5.65
N PHE A 84 -3.35 -4.00 -5.80
CA PHE A 84 -2.12 -3.90 -5.03
C PHE A 84 -0.94 -4.65 -5.69
N PHE A 85 0.26 -4.39 -5.20
CA PHE A 85 1.45 -5.14 -5.60
C PHE A 85 1.59 -6.45 -4.83
N ASP A 86 1.78 -7.57 -5.55
CA ASP A 86 2.24 -8.82 -4.97
C ASP A 86 3.73 -8.76 -4.55
N ASP A 87 4.25 -9.86 -4.01
CA ASP A 87 5.64 -9.94 -3.55
C ASP A 87 6.67 -9.88 -4.71
N LEU A 88 6.22 -10.16 -5.94
CA LEU A 88 7.01 -10.11 -7.17
C LEU A 88 7.00 -8.70 -7.79
N GLY A 89 6.11 -7.82 -7.35
CA GLY A 89 5.95 -6.46 -7.87
C GLY A 89 4.96 -6.34 -9.03
N ASN A 90 4.14 -7.36 -9.28
CA ASN A 90 3.04 -7.30 -10.24
C ASN A 90 1.80 -6.66 -9.62
N VAL A 91 1.03 -5.93 -10.44
CA VAL A 91 -0.26 -5.38 -10.03
C VAL A 91 -1.30 -6.49 -10.10
N VAL A 92 -1.85 -6.86 -8.95
CA VAL A 92 -2.85 -7.91 -8.78
C VAL A 92 -4.02 -7.39 -7.93
N GLY A 93 -5.10 -8.16 -7.89
CA GLY A 93 -6.26 -7.85 -7.06
C GLY A 93 -7.57 -8.10 -7.80
N PHE A 94 -8.69 -7.96 -7.09
CA PHE A 94 -10.02 -8.22 -7.62
C PHE A 94 -10.37 -7.38 -8.85
N ASP A 95 -9.97 -6.10 -8.90
CA ASP A 95 -10.25 -5.23 -10.06
C ASP A 95 -9.49 -5.71 -11.29
N VAL A 96 -8.21 -6.08 -11.13
CA VAL A 96 -7.36 -6.66 -12.18
C VAL A 96 -7.96 -7.97 -12.69
N ASP A 97 -8.40 -8.78 -11.74
CA ASP A 97 -9.02 -10.07 -11.96
C ASP A 97 -10.32 -9.94 -12.77
N ILE A 98 -11.22 -9.01 -12.44
CA ILE A 98 -12.46 -8.77 -13.21
C ILE A 98 -12.12 -8.29 -14.62
N VAL A 99 -11.24 -7.29 -14.75
CA VAL A 99 -10.85 -6.74 -16.06
C VAL A 99 -10.31 -7.82 -16.97
N SER A 100 -9.39 -8.66 -16.48
CA SER A 100 -8.79 -9.72 -17.27
C SER A 100 -9.83 -10.71 -17.82
N ARG A 101 -10.82 -11.14 -17.00
CA ARG A 101 -11.85 -12.10 -17.47
C ARG A 101 -12.83 -11.46 -18.46
N VAL A 102 -13.30 -10.24 -18.19
CA VAL A 102 -14.24 -9.57 -19.10
C VAL A 102 -13.58 -9.32 -20.45
N CYS A 103 -12.32 -8.91 -20.46
CA CYS A 103 -11.54 -8.73 -21.69
C CYS A 103 -11.33 -10.04 -22.45
N ALA A 104 -11.03 -11.15 -21.76
CA ALA A 104 -10.91 -12.46 -22.38
C ALA A 104 -12.23 -12.90 -23.05
N ILE A 105 -13.37 -12.71 -22.38
CA ILE A 105 -14.70 -13.01 -22.94
C ILE A 105 -15.01 -12.11 -24.14
N ALA A 106 -14.61 -10.85 -24.09
CA ALA A 106 -14.81 -9.89 -25.17
C ALA A 106 -13.84 -10.07 -26.36
N GLY A 107 -12.85 -10.96 -26.25
CA GLY A 107 -11.79 -11.10 -27.25
C GLY A 107 -10.93 -9.83 -27.38
N LYS A 108 -10.73 -9.09 -26.29
CA LYS A 108 -9.94 -7.84 -26.25
C LYS A 108 -8.61 -8.06 -25.53
N GLN A 109 -7.56 -7.42 -26.04
CA GLN A 109 -6.28 -7.32 -25.35
C GLN A 109 -6.31 -6.09 -24.45
N CYS A 110 -6.37 -6.33 -23.14
CA CYS A 110 -6.43 -5.29 -22.13
C CYS A 110 -5.16 -5.34 -21.30
N GLU A 111 -4.53 -4.19 -21.10
CA GLU A 111 -3.38 -4.05 -20.24
C GLU A 111 -3.75 -3.20 -19.03
N ILE A 112 -3.26 -3.64 -17.87
CA ILE A 112 -3.42 -2.92 -16.62
C ILE A 112 -2.21 -2.01 -16.43
N VAL A 113 -2.47 -0.71 -16.36
CA VAL A 113 -1.46 0.30 -16.09
C VAL A 113 -1.69 0.93 -14.71
N LEU A 114 -0.60 1.40 -14.12
CA LEU A 114 -0.69 2.18 -12.89
C LEU A 114 -0.90 3.64 -13.24
N ALA A 115 -1.90 4.23 -12.61
CA ALA A 115 -2.21 5.64 -12.74
C ALA A 115 -2.39 6.23 -11.35
N GLU A 116 -1.95 7.48 -11.14
CA GLU A 116 -2.34 8.18 -9.93
C GLU A 116 -3.85 8.40 -9.92
N PHE A 117 -4.47 8.37 -8.74
CA PHE A 117 -5.91 8.57 -8.60
C PHE A 117 -6.37 9.85 -9.32
N THR A 118 -5.59 10.92 -9.21
CA THR A 118 -5.82 12.23 -9.84
C THR A 118 -5.84 12.21 -11.37
N GLU A 119 -5.23 11.19 -12.00
CA GLU A 119 -5.27 11.02 -13.45
C GLU A 119 -6.59 10.42 -13.93
N CYS A 120 -7.30 9.69 -13.06
CA CYS A 120 -8.68 9.24 -13.31
C CYS A 120 -9.70 10.30 -12.91
N THR A 121 -9.58 10.84 -11.68
CA THR A 121 -10.44 11.89 -11.14
C THR A 121 -9.78 12.58 -9.96
N PHE A 122 -10.10 13.85 -9.73
CA PHE A 122 -9.66 14.54 -8.54
C PHE A 122 -10.78 15.41 -7.98
N THR A 123 -10.70 15.72 -6.69
CA THR A 123 -11.65 16.61 -6.03
C THR A 123 -10.94 17.90 -5.65
N ASN A 124 -11.54 19.03 -5.99
CA ASN A 124 -11.09 20.35 -5.58
C ASN A 124 -12.29 21.12 -5.04
N ARG A 125 -12.19 21.62 -3.80
CA ARG A 125 -13.29 22.29 -3.09
C ARG A 125 -14.60 21.49 -3.17
N GLU A 126 -14.53 20.19 -2.88
CA GLU A 126 -15.67 19.25 -2.85
C GLU A 126 -16.39 19.02 -4.19
N ILE A 127 -15.86 19.58 -5.28
CA ILE A 127 -16.32 19.31 -6.64
C ILE A 127 -15.39 18.27 -7.26
N THR A 128 -15.98 17.22 -7.81
CA THR A 128 -15.25 16.18 -8.54
C THR A 128 -15.04 16.59 -9.99
N TYR A 129 -13.79 16.50 -10.45
CA TYR A 129 -13.37 16.85 -11.80
C TYR A 129 -12.81 15.62 -12.54
N PRO A 130 -12.92 15.62 -13.88
CA PRO A 130 -12.28 14.61 -14.70
C PRO A 130 -10.75 14.71 -14.64
N GLY A 131 -10.11 13.57 -14.40
CA GLY A 131 -8.66 13.47 -14.37
C GLY A 131 -8.07 13.61 -15.78
N ARG A 132 -6.86 14.17 -15.85
CA ARG A 132 -6.20 14.46 -17.13
C ARG A 132 -5.87 13.16 -17.87
N GLY A 133 -5.31 12.15 -17.22
CA GLY A 133 -4.95 10.88 -17.86
C GLY A 133 -6.12 10.22 -18.60
N LEU A 134 -7.30 10.14 -17.97
CA LEU A 134 -8.50 9.58 -18.61
C LEU A 134 -8.97 10.45 -19.78
N MET A 135 -8.95 11.77 -19.62
CA MET A 135 -9.43 12.68 -20.65
C MET A 135 -8.50 12.78 -21.86
N SER A 136 -7.19 12.70 -21.63
CA SER A 136 -6.13 12.72 -22.65
C SER A 136 -5.90 11.36 -23.31
N GLY A 137 -6.61 10.31 -22.89
CA GLY A 137 -6.48 8.96 -23.47
C GLY A 137 -5.15 8.28 -23.15
N TRP A 138 -4.53 8.58 -22.00
CA TRP A 138 -3.37 7.81 -21.52
C TRP A 138 -3.78 6.37 -21.18
N PHE A 139 -5.06 6.18 -20.89
CA PHE A 139 -5.74 4.92 -20.66
C PHE A 139 -7.23 5.12 -20.96
N ASP A 140 -7.92 4.02 -21.23
CA ASP A 140 -9.31 4.02 -21.70
C ASP A 140 -10.32 3.98 -20.56
N ALA A 141 -9.91 3.46 -19.40
CA ALA A 141 -10.83 3.15 -18.31
C ALA A 141 -10.15 3.15 -16.94
N CYS A 142 -10.92 3.40 -15.88
CA CYS A 142 -10.47 3.30 -14.49
C CYS A 142 -11.39 2.35 -13.69
N PRO A 143 -10.94 1.13 -13.35
CA PRO A 143 -11.73 0.18 -12.57
C PRO A 143 -11.81 0.57 -11.08
N GLY A 144 -12.91 0.19 -10.43
CA GLY A 144 -13.07 0.21 -8.97
C GLY A 144 -13.75 1.46 -8.42
N TYR A 145 -14.31 2.30 -9.30
CA TYR A 145 -14.88 3.60 -8.94
C TYR A 145 -16.38 3.50 -8.65
N VAL A 146 -16.79 4.08 -7.52
CA VAL A 146 -18.22 4.18 -7.16
C VAL A 146 -18.94 5.11 -8.12
N ILE A 147 -20.08 4.63 -8.63
CA ILE A 147 -21.01 5.40 -9.42
C ILE A 147 -21.75 6.37 -8.48
N SER A 148 -21.68 7.68 -8.73
CA SER A 148 -22.44 8.68 -7.98
C SER A 148 -23.11 9.69 -8.91
N VAL A 149 -24.11 10.41 -8.40
CA VAL A 149 -24.80 11.47 -9.15
C VAL A 149 -23.80 12.54 -9.60
N ASP A 150 -22.91 12.98 -8.70
CA ASP A 150 -21.88 13.97 -9.03
C ASP A 150 -20.94 13.47 -10.14
N ARG A 151 -20.48 12.21 -10.08
CA ARG A 151 -19.54 11.64 -11.07
C ARG A 151 -20.18 11.42 -12.44
N LYS A 152 -21.47 11.04 -12.50
CA LYS A 152 -22.22 10.87 -13.75
C LYS A 152 -22.31 12.14 -14.61
N THR A 153 -22.02 13.30 -14.04
CA THR A 153 -21.97 14.55 -14.81
C THR A 153 -20.73 14.64 -15.72
N ALA A 154 -19.61 14.01 -15.34
CA ALA A 154 -18.33 14.10 -16.03
C ALA A 154 -17.88 12.78 -16.69
N PHE A 155 -18.41 11.64 -16.24
CA PHE A 155 -17.97 10.31 -16.65
C PHE A 155 -19.13 9.40 -17.03
N ASP A 156 -18.84 8.42 -17.89
CA ASP A 156 -19.70 7.26 -18.10
C ASP A 156 -19.20 6.08 -17.27
N PHE A 157 -20.06 5.08 -17.07
CA PHE A 157 -19.73 3.90 -16.28
C PHE A 157 -20.23 2.63 -16.98
N THR A 158 -19.50 1.54 -16.78
CA THR A 158 -19.99 0.20 -17.12
C THR A 158 -21.06 -0.25 -16.13
N ASP A 159 -21.64 -1.43 -16.38
CA ASP A 159 -22.43 -2.12 -15.38
C ASP A 159 -21.61 -2.33 -14.09
N PRO A 160 -22.22 -2.14 -12.91
CA PRO A 160 -21.54 -2.29 -11.63
C PRO A 160 -21.22 -3.75 -11.33
N TYR A 161 -20.02 -3.95 -10.80
CA TYR A 161 -19.49 -5.26 -10.42
C TYR A 161 -19.10 -5.35 -8.93
N LEU A 162 -19.32 -4.28 -8.17
CA LEU A 162 -19.29 -4.33 -6.70
C LEU A 162 -20.48 -3.59 -6.13
N TYR A 163 -21.15 -4.20 -5.16
CA TYR A 163 -22.15 -3.51 -4.35
C TYR A 163 -21.48 -2.57 -3.34
N THR A 164 -22.02 -1.37 -3.12
CA THR A 164 -21.50 -0.43 -2.12
C THR A 164 -22.60 0.01 -1.18
N ASP A 165 -22.26 0.23 0.08
CA ASP A 165 -23.10 0.94 1.04
C ASP A 165 -22.21 1.83 1.93
N ALA A 166 -22.84 2.76 2.65
CA ALA A 166 -22.19 3.65 3.59
C ALA A 166 -22.78 3.54 4.98
N SER A 167 -21.97 3.87 5.98
CA SER A 167 -22.36 3.84 7.38
C SER A 167 -21.80 5.04 8.14
N PHE A 168 -22.29 5.21 9.36
CA PHE A 168 -21.84 6.21 10.29
C PHE A 168 -20.90 5.56 11.31
N THR A 169 -19.74 6.17 11.53
CA THR A 169 -18.74 5.71 12.51
C THR A 169 -18.55 6.77 13.57
N VAL A 170 -18.51 6.38 14.84
CA VAL A 170 -18.36 7.26 16.00
C VAL A 170 -17.16 6.83 16.85
N ALA A 171 -16.74 7.71 17.76
CA ALA A 171 -15.76 7.36 18.77
C ALA A 171 -16.31 6.27 19.73
N PRO A 172 -15.45 5.47 20.37
CA PRO A 172 -15.89 4.38 21.25
C PRO A 172 -16.87 4.87 22.33
N GLY A 173 -18.03 4.22 22.45
CA GLY A 173 -19.05 4.58 23.42
C GLY A 173 -19.95 5.74 22.99
N ASN A 174 -19.83 6.21 21.74
CA ASN A 174 -20.68 7.24 21.14
C ASN A 174 -20.87 8.49 22.02
N PRO A 175 -19.79 9.23 22.36
CA PRO A 175 -19.86 10.32 23.34
C PRO A 175 -20.74 11.50 22.95
N SER A 176 -21.07 11.63 21.66
CA SER A 176 -22.01 12.65 21.16
C SER A 176 -23.47 12.18 21.18
N ASP A 177 -23.77 10.96 21.63
CA ASP A 177 -25.10 10.34 21.55
C ASP A 177 -25.70 10.42 20.13
N PHE A 178 -24.86 10.23 19.11
CA PHE A 178 -25.31 10.30 17.72
C PHE A 178 -26.29 9.17 17.43
N ASN A 179 -27.48 9.52 16.93
CA ASN A 179 -28.50 8.58 16.50
C ASN A 179 -28.71 8.70 14.98
N PRO A 180 -28.42 7.66 14.18
CA PRO A 180 -28.53 7.72 12.73
C PRO A 180 -29.99 7.73 12.22
N ASP A 181 -30.97 7.43 13.09
CA ASP A 181 -32.39 7.36 12.71
C ASP A 181 -33.06 8.74 12.68
N ILE A 182 -32.53 9.75 13.37
CA ILE A 182 -33.08 11.11 13.34
C ILE A 182 -32.79 11.80 12.01
N SER A 183 -33.59 12.79 11.63
CA SER A 183 -33.41 13.55 10.37
C SER A 183 -32.61 14.84 10.54
N ASP A 184 -32.54 15.39 11.75
CA ASP A 184 -31.78 16.61 12.03
C ASP A 184 -30.43 16.28 12.65
N PHE A 185 -29.39 16.51 11.87
CA PHE A 185 -28.00 16.32 12.24
C PHE A 185 -27.27 17.65 12.46
N SER A 186 -27.98 18.78 12.53
CA SER A 186 -27.39 20.13 12.59
C SER A 186 -26.48 20.35 13.80
N GLN A 187 -26.67 19.58 14.86
CA GLN A 187 -25.89 19.64 16.10
C GLN A 187 -24.57 18.86 16.05
N PHE A 188 -24.37 18.02 15.04
CA PHE A 188 -23.19 17.15 14.91
C PHE A 188 -22.24 17.66 13.83
N THR A 189 -20.96 17.38 14.04
CA THR A 189 -19.88 17.66 13.10
C THR A 189 -19.49 16.37 12.37
N PHE A 190 -19.67 16.36 11.05
CA PHE A 190 -19.38 15.21 10.20
C PHE A 190 -17.97 15.30 9.61
N ALA A 191 -17.18 14.27 9.80
CA ALA A 191 -15.99 14.01 9.01
C ALA A 191 -16.33 13.19 7.77
N HIS A 192 -15.73 13.52 6.63
CA HIS A 192 -15.66 12.61 5.49
C HIS A 192 -14.27 12.66 4.85
N LEU A 193 -13.94 11.64 4.06
CA LEU A 193 -12.66 11.60 3.34
C LEU A 193 -12.73 12.50 2.10
N THR A 194 -11.60 13.11 1.76
CA THR A 194 -11.46 13.86 0.50
C THR A 194 -11.80 12.98 -0.70
N GLY A 195 -12.67 13.46 -1.60
CA GLY A 195 -13.11 12.73 -2.78
C GLY A 195 -14.07 11.56 -2.55
N ALA A 196 -14.53 11.37 -1.31
CA ALA A 196 -15.56 10.39 -0.98
C ALA A 196 -16.93 10.75 -1.58
N VAL A 197 -17.73 9.72 -1.88
CA VAL A 197 -19.13 9.89 -2.26
C VAL A 197 -20.04 10.19 -1.06
N THR A 198 -19.55 9.91 0.15
CA THR A 198 -20.21 10.16 1.43
C THR A 198 -19.95 11.59 1.91
N ASN A 199 -20.56 12.55 1.21
CA ASN A 199 -20.41 13.99 1.46
C ASN A 199 -21.75 14.63 1.88
N GLU A 200 -21.73 15.95 2.13
CA GLU A 200 -22.92 16.76 2.45
C GLU A 200 -24.07 16.52 1.47
N LYS A 201 -23.78 16.59 0.16
CA LYS A 201 -24.78 16.36 -0.88
C LYS A 201 -25.44 14.98 -0.80
N CYS A 202 -24.75 13.96 -0.29
CA CYS A 202 -25.36 12.67 -0.04
C CYS A 202 -26.38 12.74 1.11
N LEU A 203 -26.03 13.40 2.21
CA LEU A 203 -26.96 13.59 3.33
C LEU A 203 -28.20 14.37 2.91
N ASP A 204 -28.04 15.39 2.06
CA ASP A 204 -29.18 16.13 1.47
C ASP A 204 -30.11 15.19 0.68
N ARG A 205 -29.55 14.32 -0.17
CA ARG A 205 -30.33 13.32 -0.92
C ARG A 205 -31.01 12.29 -0.02
N LEU A 206 -30.46 12.04 1.17
CA LEU A 206 -31.04 11.19 2.20
C LEU A 206 -32.04 11.93 3.10
N ASN A 207 -32.34 13.20 2.83
CA ASN A 207 -33.18 14.09 3.65
C ASN A 207 -32.67 14.22 5.10
N LYS A 208 -31.35 14.21 5.29
CA LYS A 208 -30.69 14.42 6.58
C LYS A 208 -30.08 15.81 6.62
N LYS A 209 -30.50 16.65 7.56
CA LYS A 209 -30.06 18.05 7.67
C LYS A 209 -28.76 18.13 8.47
N ALA A 210 -27.61 18.24 7.81
CA ALA A 210 -26.32 18.47 8.46
C ALA A 210 -25.79 19.86 8.05
N LYS A 211 -25.02 20.50 8.94
CA LYS A 211 -24.47 21.86 8.71
C LYS A 211 -22.96 21.94 8.88
N ASN A 212 -22.40 21.10 9.74
CA ASN A 212 -21.00 21.17 10.12
C ASN A 212 -20.25 19.99 9.50
N PHE A 213 -19.27 20.30 8.66
CA PHE A 213 -18.46 19.31 7.97
C PHE A 213 -16.97 19.61 8.12
N VAL A 214 -16.18 18.55 8.24
CA VAL A 214 -14.72 18.59 8.21
C VAL A 214 -14.20 17.54 7.22
N VAL A 215 -13.21 17.92 6.43
CA VAL A 215 -12.61 17.03 5.42
C VAL A 215 -11.33 16.44 5.97
N ALA A 216 -11.30 15.12 6.09
CA ALA A 216 -10.11 14.38 6.46
C ALA A 216 -9.29 14.00 5.22
N ALA A 217 -7.97 14.13 5.30
CA ALA A 217 -7.07 13.80 4.19
C ALA A 217 -6.97 12.29 3.94
N ASN A 218 -7.13 11.47 4.99
CA ASN A 218 -7.05 10.01 4.94
C ASN A 218 -7.71 9.39 6.18
N LEU A 219 -7.83 8.05 6.19
CA LEU A 219 -8.50 7.33 7.29
C LEU A 219 -7.83 7.54 8.68
N PRO A 220 -6.49 7.50 8.83
CA PRO A 220 -5.84 7.86 10.09
C PRO A 220 -6.19 9.26 10.62
N ASP A 221 -6.27 10.24 9.71
CA ASP A 221 -6.65 11.61 10.04
C ASP A 221 -8.12 11.69 10.51
N ALA A 222 -9.03 11.05 9.77
CA ALA A 222 -10.44 10.95 10.16
C ALA A 222 -10.62 10.27 11.54
N ARG A 223 -9.83 9.22 11.81
CA ARG A 223 -9.82 8.56 13.12
C ARG A 223 -9.33 9.50 14.22
N ALA A 224 -8.29 10.28 13.98
CA ALA A 224 -7.80 11.26 14.95
C ALA A 224 -8.85 12.33 15.25
N MET A 225 -9.57 12.82 14.23
CA MET A 225 -10.65 13.80 14.37
C MET A 225 -11.83 13.29 15.22
N LEU A 226 -12.15 12.00 15.13
CA LEU A 226 -13.17 11.37 16.00
C LEU A 226 -12.68 11.24 17.44
N LEU A 227 -11.44 10.76 17.63
CA LEU A 227 -10.91 10.49 18.97
C LEU A 227 -10.59 11.75 19.77
N ASN A 228 -10.30 12.87 19.09
CA ASN A 228 -10.04 14.15 19.75
C ASN A 228 -11.30 15.05 19.86
N GLY A 229 -12.45 14.60 19.35
CA GLY A 229 -13.70 15.36 19.37
C GLY A 229 -13.79 16.52 18.38
N THR A 230 -12.91 16.57 17.37
CA THR A 230 -13.04 17.55 16.27
C THR A 230 -14.23 17.23 15.37
N ALA A 231 -14.56 15.94 15.25
CA ALA A 231 -15.75 15.46 14.57
C ALA A 231 -16.49 14.47 15.48
N ASP A 232 -17.82 14.48 15.41
CA ASP A 232 -18.67 13.56 16.17
C ASP A 232 -18.88 12.25 15.41
N VAL A 233 -18.97 12.35 14.08
CA VAL A 233 -19.34 11.23 13.20
C VAL A 233 -18.48 11.24 11.95
N LEU A 234 -17.92 10.09 11.58
CA LEU A 234 -17.33 9.85 10.27
C LEU A 234 -18.37 9.19 9.36
N PHE A 235 -18.68 9.84 8.25
CA PHE A 235 -19.54 9.28 7.21
C PHE A 235 -18.68 8.64 6.11
N SER A 236 -18.71 7.30 6.02
CA SER A 236 -17.82 6.58 5.11
C SER A 236 -18.37 5.21 4.67
N PRO A 237 -17.90 4.66 3.54
CA PRO A 237 -18.25 3.30 3.11
C PRO A 237 -17.50 2.20 3.88
N ARG A 238 -16.88 2.52 5.02
CA ARG A 238 -16.03 1.57 5.76
C ARG A 238 -16.88 0.68 6.65
N HIS A 239 -16.56 -0.62 6.65
CA HIS A 239 -17.22 -1.61 7.49
C HIS A 239 -16.41 -2.03 8.71
N LYS A 240 -15.15 -1.62 8.77
CA LYS A 240 -14.27 -1.82 9.92
C LYS A 240 -13.24 -0.71 9.98
N ILE A 241 -13.12 -0.08 11.13
CA ILE A 241 -12.06 0.87 11.43
C ILE A 241 -11.59 0.58 12.86
N ASP A 242 -10.31 0.26 13.01
CA ASP A 242 -9.77 -0.17 14.29
C ASP A 242 -9.87 0.94 15.35
N GLY A 243 -10.44 0.60 16.51
CA GLY A 243 -10.59 1.53 17.63
C GLY A 243 -11.71 2.57 17.48
N LEU A 244 -12.66 2.34 16.58
CA LEU A 244 -13.89 3.13 16.43
C LEU A 244 -15.11 2.21 16.40
N GLU A 245 -16.29 2.79 16.63
CA GLU A 245 -17.56 2.09 16.63
C GLU A 245 -18.35 2.42 15.35
N ILE A 246 -18.77 1.39 14.62
CA ILE A 246 -19.54 1.55 13.38
C ILE A 246 -20.99 1.24 13.68
N LEU A 247 -21.86 2.20 13.39
CA LEU A 247 -23.29 2.07 13.61
C LEU A 247 -23.92 1.15 12.55
N PRO A 248 -24.97 0.39 12.92
CA PRO A 248 -25.53 -0.65 12.05
C PRO A 248 -26.27 -0.09 10.83
N GLN A 249 -26.74 1.16 10.88
CA GLN A 249 -27.48 1.76 9.78
C GLN A 249 -26.64 1.80 8.51
N ARG A 250 -27.24 1.38 7.39
CA ARG A 250 -26.65 1.43 6.06
C ARG A 250 -27.45 2.34 5.15
N VAL A 251 -26.73 3.19 4.43
CA VAL A 251 -27.30 4.15 3.48
C VAL A 251 -26.58 4.09 2.14
N HIS A 252 -27.26 4.53 1.08
CA HIS A 252 -26.71 4.54 -0.27
C HIS A 252 -26.42 5.98 -0.71
N CYS A 253 -25.13 6.26 -0.90
CA CYS A 253 -24.65 7.47 -1.58
C CYS A 253 -24.30 7.22 -3.04
N ASP A 254 -24.24 5.94 -3.42
CA ASP A 254 -23.96 5.50 -4.76
C ASP A 254 -25.24 5.43 -5.61
N ALA A 255 -25.04 5.27 -6.92
CA ALA A 255 -26.10 5.06 -7.89
C ALA A 255 -25.91 3.71 -8.61
N GLY A 256 -25.70 2.64 -7.83
CA GLY A 256 -25.68 1.25 -8.32
C GLY A 256 -24.44 0.44 -7.95
N GLY A 257 -23.52 0.95 -7.13
CA GLY A 257 -22.27 0.27 -6.75
C GLY A 257 -21.00 0.85 -7.38
N SER A 258 -19.93 0.06 -7.41
CA SER A 258 -18.69 0.37 -8.16
C SER A 258 -18.65 -0.32 -9.51
N ALA A 259 -18.11 0.39 -10.49
CA ALA A 259 -17.98 -0.03 -11.87
C ALA A 259 -16.62 0.43 -12.45
N VAL A 260 -16.42 0.15 -13.74
CA VAL A 260 -15.34 0.77 -14.51
C VAL A 260 -15.80 2.15 -14.96
N MET A 261 -15.05 3.17 -14.55
CA MET A 261 -15.27 4.57 -14.92
C MET A 261 -14.62 4.86 -16.27
N LEU A 262 -15.33 5.58 -17.13
CA LEU A 262 -14.98 5.83 -18.52
C LEU A 262 -15.01 7.32 -18.81
N LYS A 263 -14.19 7.73 -19.80
CA LYS A 263 -14.38 9.02 -20.44
C LYS A 263 -15.80 9.09 -21.03
N ARG A 264 -16.46 10.23 -20.85
CA ARG A 264 -17.81 10.44 -21.40
C ARG A 264 -17.82 10.28 -22.92
N GLY A 265 -18.80 9.53 -23.43
CA GLY A 265 -18.92 9.15 -24.84
C GLY A 265 -18.06 7.95 -25.25
N SER A 266 -17.36 7.29 -24.31
CA SER A 266 -16.54 6.12 -24.64
C SER A 266 -17.39 4.95 -25.16
N PRO A 267 -16.99 4.29 -26.26
CA PRO A 267 -17.68 3.09 -26.76
C PRO A 267 -17.40 1.85 -25.89
N LEU A 268 -16.54 1.95 -24.87
CA LEU A 268 -16.07 0.81 -24.09
C LEU A 268 -17.22 0.01 -23.46
N ALA A 269 -18.22 0.69 -22.91
CA ALA A 269 -19.37 0.05 -22.28
C ALA A 269 -20.17 -0.84 -23.25
N GLN A 270 -20.14 -0.54 -24.56
CA GLN A 270 -20.94 -1.26 -25.57
C GLN A 270 -20.51 -2.72 -25.72
N TRP A 271 -19.21 -3.01 -25.58
CA TRP A 271 -18.70 -4.38 -25.62
C TRP A 271 -18.43 -4.94 -24.22
N TRP A 272 -18.07 -4.08 -23.26
CA TRP A 272 -17.79 -4.51 -21.89
C TRP A 272 -19.03 -5.07 -21.20
N ASN A 273 -20.16 -4.35 -21.26
CA ASN A 273 -21.36 -4.76 -20.53
C ASN A 273 -21.86 -6.13 -21.01
N PRO A 274 -22.00 -6.41 -22.32
CA PRO A 274 -22.35 -7.76 -22.79
C PRO A 274 -21.39 -8.85 -22.30
N ALA A 275 -20.07 -8.64 -22.37
CA ALA A 275 -19.07 -9.60 -21.91
C ALA A 275 -19.16 -9.83 -20.39
N PHE A 276 -19.36 -8.77 -19.61
CA PHE A 276 -19.57 -8.87 -18.17
C PHE A 276 -20.88 -9.61 -17.83
N GLN A 277 -21.95 -9.38 -18.59
CA GLN A 277 -23.20 -10.14 -18.40
C GLN A 277 -23.01 -11.63 -18.72
N THR A 278 -22.19 -11.99 -19.71
CA THR A 278 -21.81 -13.38 -19.97
C THR A 278 -21.05 -13.98 -18.78
N LEU A 279 -20.09 -13.26 -18.20
CA LEU A 279 -19.37 -13.67 -16.98
C LEU A 279 -20.31 -13.88 -15.79
N LYS A 280 -21.35 -13.04 -15.65
CA LYS A 280 -22.38 -13.18 -14.60
C LYS A 280 -23.29 -14.38 -14.82
N LYS A 281 -23.65 -14.67 -16.07
CA LYS A 281 -24.52 -15.80 -16.45
C LYS A 281 -23.82 -17.15 -16.34
N SER A 282 -22.49 -17.20 -16.51
CA SER A 282 -21.71 -18.43 -16.36
C SER A 282 -21.57 -18.89 -14.90
N GLY A 283 -21.86 -18.03 -13.93
CA GLY A 283 -21.62 -18.31 -12.50
C GLY A 283 -20.19 -18.01 -12.05
N GLU A 284 -19.28 -17.71 -12.98
CA GLU A 284 -17.87 -17.45 -12.68
C GLU A 284 -17.68 -16.17 -11.85
N TYR A 285 -18.46 -15.13 -12.15
CA TYR A 285 -18.43 -13.89 -11.36
C TYR A 285 -18.74 -14.14 -9.87
N GLN A 286 -19.73 -14.97 -9.57
CA GLN A 286 -20.12 -15.31 -8.19
C GLN A 286 -19.04 -16.14 -7.49
N ALA A 287 -18.35 -17.03 -8.22
CA ALA A 287 -17.20 -17.76 -7.71
C ALA A 287 -15.98 -16.85 -7.49
N LEU A 288 -15.89 -15.72 -8.20
CA LEU A 288 -14.73 -14.85 -8.16
C LEU A 288 -14.53 -14.16 -6.80
N CYS A 289 -15.61 -13.78 -6.10
CA CYS A 289 -15.49 -13.14 -4.78
C CYS A 289 -14.79 -14.05 -3.75
N PRO A 290 -15.27 -15.29 -3.48
CA PRO A 290 -14.63 -16.17 -2.51
C PRO A 290 -13.23 -16.61 -2.96
N ILE A 291 -13.03 -16.89 -4.27
CA ILE A 291 -11.71 -17.25 -4.81
C ILE A 291 -10.71 -16.12 -4.57
N SER A 292 -11.09 -14.87 -4.88
CA SER A 292 -10.22 -13.70 -4.70
C SER A 292 -9.94 -13.44 -3.23
N SER A 293 -10.92 -13.69 -2.34
CA SER A 293 -10.72 -13.55 -0.90
C SER A 293 -9.64 -14.51 -0.37
N ILE A 294 -9.68 -15.77 -0.83
CA ILE A 294 -8.68 -16.80 -0.49
C ILE A 294 -7.34 -16.44 -1.14
N LYS A 295 -7.32 -16.17 -2.45
CA LYS A 295 -6.12 -15.86 -3.25
C LYS A 295 -5.33 -14.71 -2.67
N TYR A 296 -6.01 -13.66 -2.20
CA TYR A 296 -5.36 -12.44 -1.70
C TYR A 296 -5.27 -12.36 -0.19
N ASN A 297 -5.73 -13.39 0.53
CA ASN A 297 -5.78 -13.46 1.99
C ASN A 297 -6.38 -12.18 2.61
N ALA A 298 -7.51 -11.76 2.07
CA ALA A 298 -8.22 -10.56 2.50
C ALA A 298 -9.72 -10.75 2.28
N ALA A 299 -10.53 -10.30 3.23
CA ALA A 299 -11.98 -10.47 3.14
C ALA A 299 -12.54 -9.71 1.92
N LEU A 300 -13.32 -10.42 1.11
CA LEU A 300 -14.26 -9.85 0.15
C LEU A 300 -15.63 -10.38 0.57
N ALA A 301 -16.50 -9.51 1.08
CA ALA A 301 -17.82 -9.93 1.52
C ALA A 301 -18.70 -10.29 0.30
N LEU A 302 -19.34 -11.46 0.36
CA LEU A 302 -20.49 -11.76 -0.50
C LEU A 302 -21.71 -11.02 0.07
N SER A 303 -22.44 -10.30 -0.77
CA SER A 303 -23.71 -9.69 -0.37
C SER A 303 -24.88 -10.30 -1.10
N MET A 304 -25.97 -10.52 -0.36
CA MET A 304 -27.29 -10.75 -0.94
C MET A 304 -27.85 -9.41 -1.41
N GLY A 305 -28.01 -9.24 -2.73
CA GLY A 305 -28.71 -8.10 -3.30
C GLY A 305 -30.21 -8.20 -3.00
N TRP A 306 -30.78 -7.16 -2.39
CA TRP A 306 -32.21 -7.11 -2.01
C TRP A 306 -33.17 -6.84 -3.19
N LEU A 307 -32.67 -6.62 -4.39
CA LEU A 307 -33.48 -6.50 -5.61
C LEU A 307 -33.02 -7.56 -6.61
N ARG A 308 -33.77 -8.66 -6.64
CA ARG A 308 -33.82 -9.69 -7.70
C ARG A 308 -32.70 -9.57 -8.74
N LEU A 309 -31.57 -10.27 -8.51
CA LEU A 309 -30.69 -10.91 -9.50
C LEU A 309 -29.33 -11.30 -8.84
N GLY A 310 -29.36 -12.34 -8.00
CA GLY A 310 -28.17 -13.13 -7.64
C GLY A 310 -27.24 -12.57 -6.55
N PHE A 311 -26.38 -13.46 -6.04
CA PHE A 311 -25.26 -13.12 -5.15
C PHE A 311 -24.25 -12.20 -5.89
N GLY A 312 -23.72 -11.19 -5.20
CA GLY A 312 -22.72 -10.27 -5.77
C GLY A 312 -21.62 -9.89 -4.78
N CYS A 313 -20.43 -9.60 -5.29
CA CYS A 313 -19.30 -9.14 -4.48
C CYS A 313 -19.60 -7.75 -3.89
N ARG A 314 -19.31 -7.54 -2.61
CA ARG A 314 -19.44 -6.25 -1.92
C ARG A 314 -18.10 -5.52 -1.87
N ASN A 315 -18.15 -4.21 -2.03
CA ASN A 315 -17.05 -3.29 -1.78
C ASN A 315 -17.05 -2.92 -0.30
N ASP A 316 -15.95 -3.18 0.40
CA ASP A 316 -15.83 -2.79 1.82
C ASP A 316 -15.41 -1.31 1.98
N GLY A 317 -15.73 -0.47 0.98
CA GLY A 317 -15.35 0.94 0.89
C GLY A 317 -13.85 1.18 0.62
N ILE A 318 -13.05 0.13 0.44
CA ILE A 318 -11.60 0.24 0.19
C ILE A 318 -11.27 0.55 -1.27
N SER A 319 -12.06 0.08 -2.24
CA SER A 319 -11.79 0.36 -3.67
C SER A 319 -12.22 1.77 -4.09
N ALA A 320 -13.33 2.27 -3.52
CA ALA A 320 -14.12 3.40 -4.02
C ALA A 320 -13.43 4.76 -4.11
N GLU A 321 -12.39 4.96 -3.30
CA GLU A 321 -11.84 6.28 -2.98
C GLU A 321 -10.38 6.45 -3.40
N VAL A 322 -9.69 5.37 -3.84
CA VAL A 322 -8.23 5.41 -4.07
C VAL A 322 -7.70 4.37 -5.10
N SER A 323 -8.51 3.86 -6.03
CA SER A 323 -8.00 2.91 -7.04
C SER A 323 -6.93 3.58 -7.93
N ALA A 324 -5.68 3.12 -7.83
CA ALA A 324 -4.53 3.62 -8.59
C ALA A 324 -4.18 2.74 -9.80
N VAL A 325 -5.21 2.13 -10.38
CA VAL A 325 -5.09 1.34 -11.59
C VAL A 325 -5.99 1.94 -12.65
N ALA A 326 -5.48 1.97 -13.86
CA ALA A 326 -6.22 2.24 -15.06
C ALA A 326 -5.98 1.10 -16.07
N MET A 327 -6.80 1.06 -17.10
CA MET A 327 -6.77 0.04 -18.13
C MET A 327 -6.58 0.72 -19.49
N THR A 328 -5.61 0.22 -20.26
CA THR A 328 -5.44 0.52 -21.68
C THR A 328 -5.94 -0.66 -22.49
N MET A 329 -6.40 -0.39 -23.70
CA MET A 329 -6.87 -1.42 -24.61
C MET A 329 -6.34 -1.15 -26.00
N SER A 330 -5.66 -2.13 -26.59
CA SER A 330 -5.36 -2.11 -28.01
C SER A 330 -6.51 -2.74 -28.78
N MET A 331 -7.03 -2.05 -29.80
CA MET A 331 -7.82 -2.76 -30.81
C MET A 331 -6.87 -3.70 -31.55
N MET A 332 -7.20 -5.00 -31.61
CA MET A 332 -6.62 -5.84 -32.64
C MET A 332 -7.06 -5.23 -33.96
N GLU A 333 -6.13 -4.64 -34.71
CA GLU A 333 -6.35 -4.40 -36.12
C GLU A 333 -6.66 -5.77 -36.77
N PRO A 334 -7.73 -5.84 -37.57
CA PRO A 334 -8.22 -7.10 -38.15
C PRO A 334 -7.21 -7.79 -39.06
#